data_AF-A0A932G4L7-F1
#
_entry.id   AF-A0A932G4L7-F1
#
_cell.length_a   1.000
_cell.length_b   1.000
_cell.length_c   1.000
_cell.angle_alpha   90.00
_cell.angle_beta   90.00
_cell.angle_gamma   90.00
#
_symmetry.space_group_name_H-M   'P 1'
#
loop_
_entity.id
_entity.type
_entity.pdbx_description
1 polymer ?
#
loop_
_entity_poly.entity_id
_entity_poly.type
_entity_poly.pdbx_seq_one_letter_code
_entity_poly.pdbx_strand_id
1 'polypeptide(L)'
;MKRVIALAVAAVALIAAVSLVYILSSRSRGERVNAEKIIAAIQAYARDLKASGATVPASVSLQELIARGLLKADDVSGFRGLEVTVSLTADETRPQEILLRARLPDGHEVAVLADGSVQQLQR
;
A
#
# COMPACT_ATOMS: atom_id res chain seq x y z
N MET A 1 -5.66 -14.90 -12.08
CA MET A 1 -6.08 -15.40 -10.75
C MET A 1 -4.97 -15.26 -9.71
N LYS A 2 -3.73 -15.71 -9.98
CA LYS A 2 -2.58 -15.60 -9.05
C LYS A 2 -2.26 -14.17 -8.57
N ARG A 3 -2.24 -13.19 -9.48
CA ARG A 3 -2.09 -11.74 -9.16
C ARG A 3 -3.20 -11.17 -8.26
N VAL A 4 -4.43 -11.68 -8.39
CA VAL A 4 -5.58 -11.22 -7.58
C VAL A 4 -5.49 -11.81 -6.18
N ILE A 5 -5.03 -13.05 -6.06
CA ILE A 5 -4.79 -13.72 -4.78
C ILE A 5 -3.61 -13.07 -4.04
N ALA A 6 -2.52 -12.74 -4.74
CA ALA A 6 -1.36 -12.07 -4.15
C ALA A 6 -1.70 -10.66 -3.65
N LEU A 7 -2.46 -9.88 -4.42
CA LEU A 7 -2.96 -8.57 -3.98
C LEU A 7 -3.92 -8.70 -2.78
N ALA A 8 -4.77 -9.72 -2.75
CA ALA A 8 -5.65 -9.98 -1.62
C ALA A 8 -4.86 -10.37 -0.35
N VAL A 9 -3.82 -11.19 -0.47
CA VAL A 9 -2.93 -11.55 0.65
C VAL A 9 -2.14 -10.34 1.13
N ALA A 10 -1.61 -9.53 0.22
CA ALA A 10 -0.95 -8.28 0.55
C ALA A 10 -1.90 -7.32 1.29
N ALA A 11 -3.16 -7.22 0.87
CA ALA A 11 -4.19 -6.44 1.56
C ALA A 11 -4.51 -6.97 2.97
N VAL A 12 -4.60 -8.29 3.15
CA VAL A 12 -4.81 -8.90 4.46
C VAL A 12 -3.60 -8.66 5.37
N ALA A 13 -2.38 -8.75 4.84
CA ALA A 13 -1.15 -8.42 5.56
C ALA A 13 -1.07 -6.92 5.89
N LEU A 14 -1.52 -6.05 4.99
CA LEU A 14 -1.66 -4.61 5.20
C LEU A 14 -2.63 -4.32 6.35
N ILE A 15 -3.79 -4.97 6.35
CA ILE A 15 -4.79 -4.85 7.41
C ILE A 15 -4.22 -5.39 8.72
N ALA A 16 -3.51 -6.52 8.72
CA ALA A 16 -2.93 -7.10 9.92
C ALA A 16 -1.80 -6.23 10.49
N ALA A 17 -0.92 -5.70 9.65
CA ALA A 17 0.18 -4.82 10.04
C ALA A 17 -0.35 -3.49 10.60
N VAL A 18 -1.32 -2.88 9.91
CA VAL A 18 -2.01 -1.67 10.38
C VAL A 18 -2.75 -1.96 11.67
N SER A 19 -3.47 -3.07 11.77
CA SER A 19 -4.17 -3.47 13.01
C SER A 19 -3.20 -3.71 14.16
N LEU A 20 -2.03 -4.30 13.90
CA LEU A 20 -1.02 -4.54 14.92
C LEU A 20 -0.39 -3.24 15.42
N VAL A 21 -0.02 -2.34 14.51
CA VAL A 21 0.47 -0.99 14.85
C VAL A 21 -0.61 -0.20 15.59
N TYR A 22 -1.88 -0.35 15.20
CA TYR A 22 -3.03 0.33 15.79
C TYR A 22 -3.38 -0.19 17.19
N ILE A 23 -3.28 -1.50 17.42
CA ILE A 23 -3.43 -2.13 18.74
C ILE A 23 -2.31 -1.66 19.68
N LEU A 24 -1.08 -1.59 19.17
CA LEU A 24 0.08 -1.07 19.91
C LEU A 24 -0.01 0.45 20.16
N SER A 25 -0.75 1.21 19.34
CA SER A 25 -0.83 2.68 19.41
C SER A 25 -2.10 3.22 20.08
N SER A 26 -3.03 2.35 20.50
CA SER A 26 -4.26 2.61 21.29
C SER A 26 -4.65 4.09 21.53
N ARG A 27 -5.06 4.81 20.46
CA ARG A 27 -5.85 6.06 20.60
C ARG A 27 -6.78 6.49 19.44
N SER A 28 -6.78 5.93 18.23
CA SER A 28 -7.51 6.57 17.11
C SER A 28 -8.84 5.93 16.70
N ARG A 29 -9.78 5.78 17.63
CA ARG A 29 -11.19 5.36 17.40
C ARG A 29 -11.82 6.09 16.18
N GLY A 30 -11.85 5.48 14.99
CA GLY A 30 -12.57 6.00 13.81
C GLY A 30 -11.91 5.90 12.43
N GLU A 31 -10.68 5.45 12.31
CA GLU A 31 -9.97 5.43 11.02
C GLU A 31 -10.25 4.16 10.18
N ARG A 32 -10.50 4.34 8.87
CA ARG A 32 -10.87 3.27 7.94
C ARG A 32 -9.81 3.10 6.86
N VAL A 33 -9.50 1.84 6.55
CA VAL A 33 -8.69 1.46 5.38
C VAL A 33 -9.51 0.49 4.55
N ASN A 34 -9.83 0.87 3.32
CA ASN A 34 -10.52 0.01 2.36
C ASN A 34 -9.52 -0.61 1.38
N ALA A 35 -8.99 -1.77 1.75
CA ALA A 35 -7.93 -2.43 0.99
C ALA A 35 -8.37 -2.85 -0.43
N GLU A 36 -9.64 -3.23 -0.61
CA GLU A 36 -10.18 -3.60 -1.93
C GLU A 36 -10.14 -2.41 -2.89
N LYS A 37 -10.54 -1.23 -2.42
CA LYS A 37 -10.49 0.00 -3.22
C LYS A 37 -9.06 0.41 -3.55
N ILE A 38 -8.12 0.25 -2.61
CA ILE A 38 -6.70 0.53 -2.85
C ILE A 38 -6.16 -0.36 -3.97
N ILE A 39 -6.44 -1.67 -3.92
CA ILE A 39 -6.05 -2.60 -4.99
C ILE A 39 -6.68 -2.20 -6.32
N ALA A 40 -7.98 -1.90 -6.34
CA ALA A 40 -8.68 -1.49 -7.56
C ALA A 40 -8.09 -0.21 -8.17
N ALA A 41 -7.74 0.77 -7.32
CA ALA A 41 -7.10 2.01 -7.73
C ALA A 41 -5.71 1.78 -8.33
N ILE A 42 -4.89 0.95 -7.70
CA ILE A 42 -3.56 0.57 -8.22
C ILE A 42 -3.67 -0.11 -9.59
N GLN A 43 -4.62 -1.03 -9.75
CA GLN A 43 -4.85 -1.71 -11.02
C GLN A 43 -5.40 -0.76 -12.10
N ALA A 44 -6.27 0.18 -11.73
CA ALA A 44 -6.76 1.21 -12.63
C ALA A 44 -5.60 2.11 -13.10
N TYR A 45 -4.75 2.55 -12.17
CA TYR A 45 -3.57 3.36 -12.45
C TYR A 45 -2.60 2.66 -13.41
N ALA A 46 -2.24 1.40 -13.14
CA ALA A 46 -1.34 0.64 -14.00
C ALA A 46 -1.93 0.39 -15.41
N ARG A 47 -3.25 0.18 -15.50
CA ARG A 47 -3.94 0.02 -16.79
C ARG A 47 -3.96 1.32 -17.59
N ASP A 48 -4.23 2.44 -16.93
CA ASP A 48 -4.27 3.77 -17.54
C ASP A 48 -2.91 4.14 -18.14
N LEU A 49 -1.82 3.95 -17.38
CA LEU A 49 -0.45 4.16 -17.87
C LEU A 49 -0.10 3.29 -19.08
N LYS A 50 -0.53 2.02 -19.05
CA LYS A 50 -0.32 1.11 -20.18
C LYS A 50 -1.12 1.56 -21.41
N ALA A 51 -2.35 2.03 -21.22
CA ALA A 51 -3.21 2.51 -22.30
C ALA A 51 -2.70 3.82 -22.92
N SER A 52 -2.10 4.70 -22.11
CA SER A 52 -1.51 5.96 -22.56
C SER A 52 -0.12 5.79 -23.17
N GLY A 53 0.43 4.58 -23.22
CA GLY A 53 1.80 4.31 -23.68
C GLY A 53 2.88 4.91 -22.77
N ALA A 54 2.52 5.28 -21.54
CA ALA A 54 3.44 5.86 -20.57
C ALA A 54 4.22 4.77 -19.84
N THR A 55 5.47 5.07 -19.48
CA THR A 55 6.29 4.17 -18.66
C THR A 55 5.63 3.99 -17.30
N VAL A 56 5.41 2.73 -16.89
CA VAL A 56 4.90 2.43 -15.54
C VAL A 56 6.00 2.76 -14.52
N PRO A 57 5.76 3.68 -13.57
CA PRO A 57 6.74 4.00 -12.55
C PRO A 57 6.94 2.80 -11.62
N ALA A 58 8.11 2.71 -10.99
CA ALA A 58 8.42 1.60 -10.08
C ALA A 58 7.47 1.55 -8.86
N SER A 59 6.98 2.70 -8.40
CA SER A 59 6.03 2.79 -7.30
C SER A 59 5.06 3.98 -7.46
N VAL A 60 3.98 3.97 -6.69
CA VAL A 60 2.98 5.04 -6.62
C VAL A 60 2.57 5.30 -5.18
N SER A 61 2.36 6.57 -4.82
CA SER A 61 1.88 6.94 -3.48
C SER A 61 0.36 6.89 -3.38
N LEU A 62 -0.18 6.67 -2.18
CA LEU A 62 -1.64 6.77 -1.98
C LEU A 62 -2.16 8.19 -2.25
N GLN A 63 -1.36 9.22 -1.99
CA GLN A 63 -1.72 10.61 -2.32
C GLN A 63 -1.88 10.82 -3.83
N GLU A 64 -1.02 10.23 -4.66
CA GLU A 64 -1.15 10.30 -6.13
C GLU A 64 -2.44 9.62 -6.60
N LEU A 65 -2.79 8.47 -6.02
CA LEU A 65 -4.05 7.79 -6.33
C LEU A 65 -5.28 8.63 -5.93
N ILE A 66 -5.21 9.40 -4.84
CA ILE A 66 -6.25 10.36 -4.45
C ILE A 66 -6.29 11.54 -5.41
N ALA A 67 -5.13 12.11 -5.77
CA ALA A 67 -5.04 13.25 -6.67
C ALA A 67 -5.63 12.93 -8.06
N ARG A 68 -5.50 11.68 -8.50
CA ARG A 68 -6.10 11.17 -9.74
C ARG A 68 -7.56 10.76 -9.61
N GLY A 69 -8.17 10.91 -8.43
CA GLY A 69 -9.55 10.52 -8.18
C GLY A 69 -9.80 9.01 -8.15
N LEU A 70 -8.75 8.19 -8.12
CA LEU A 70 -8.84 6.73 -8.04
C LEU A 70 -9.15 6.26 -6.61
N LEU A 71 -8.82 7.07 -5.60
CA LEU A 71 -9.14 6.86 -4.19
C LEU A 71 -9.75 8.12 -3.57
N LYS A 72 -10.60 7.94 -2.55
CA LYS A 72 -11.01 9.04 -1.67
C LYS A 72 -10.14 9.05 -0.43
N ALA A 73 -9.91 10.23 0.14
CA ALA A 73 -9.15 10.37 1.38
C ALA A 73 -9.74 9.53 2.54
N ASP A 74 -11.06 9.37 2.59
CA ASP A 74 -11.73 8.56 3.60
C ASP A 74 -11.46 7.05 3.45
N ASP A 75 -11.21 6.58 2.22
CA ASP A 75 -10.89 5.18 1.93
C ASP A 75 -9.52 4.77 2.49
N VAL A 76 -8.67 5.76 2.80
CA VAL A 76 -7.31 5.60 3.34
C VAL A 76 -7.10 6.41 4.61
N SER A 77 -8.17 6.74 5.33
CA SER A 77 -8.10 7.60 6.51
C SER A 77 -7.22 7.04 7.63
N GLY A 78 -7.06 5.71 7.73
CA GLY A 78 -6.09 5.07 8.64
C GLY A 78 -4.62 5.19 8.25
N PHE A 79 -4.33 5.83 7.12
CA PHE A 79 -2.98 6.23 6.73
C PHE A 79 -2.77 7.75 6.84
N ARG A 80 -3.66 8.49 7.51
CA ARG A 80 -3.46 9.93 7.68
C ARG A 80 -2.15 10.22 8.41
N GLY A 81 -1.40 11.17 7.88
CA GLY A 81 -0.07 11.52 8.40
C GLY A 81 1.03 10.52 8.04
N LEU A 82 0.72 9.44 7.34
CA LEU A 82 1.70 8.47 6.84
C LEU A 82 1.97 8.70 5.35
N GLU A 83 3.23 8.57 4.95
CA GLU A 83 3.60 8.54 3.54
C GLU A 83 3.65 7.07 3.09
N VAL A 84 2.62 6.65 2.36
CA VAL A 84 2.48 5.26 1.91
C VAL A 84 2.71 5.17 0.41
N THR A 85 3.66 4.32 0.02
CA THR A 85 4.00 4.00 -1.36
C THR A 85 3.83 2.51 -1.64
N VAL A 86 3.35 2.20 -2.84
CA VAL A 86 3.10 0.84 -3.31
C VAL A 86 3.96 0.58 -4.54
N SER A 87 4.69 -0.52 -4.55
CA SER A 87 5.49 -0.95 -5.69
C SER A 87 4.57 -1.50 -6.79
N LEU A 88 4.73 -1.00 -8.01
CA LEU A 88 4.01 -1.47 -9.19
C LEU A 88 4.80 -2.52 -9.97
N THR A 89 6.09 -2.66 -9.66
CA THR A 89 7.03 -3.54 -10.35
C THR A 89 7.57 -4.65 -9.47
N ALA A 90 7.01 -4.84 -8.26
CA ALA A 90 7.43 -5.91 -7.37
C ALA A 90 7.26 -7.27 -8.07
N ASP A 91 8.33 -8.04 -8.06
CA ASP A 91 8.44 -9.35 -8.65
C ASP A 91 8.04 -10.41 -7.62
N GLU A 92 6.91 -11.07 -7.87
CA GLU A 92 6.35 -12.14 -7.03
C GLU A 92 7.31 -13.35 -6.87
N THR A 93 8.31 -13.49 -7.75
CA THR A 93 9.33 -14.55 -7.64
C THR A 93 10.45 -14.20 -6.67
N ARG A 94 10.51 -12.94 -6.23
CA ARG A 94 11.50 -12.43 -5.28
C ARG A 94 10.79 -12.03 -3.98
N PRO A 95 10.60 -12.98 -3.04
CA PRO A 95 9.79 -12.79 -1.84
C PRO A 95 10.25 -11.63 -0.94
N GLN A 96 11.53 -11.27 -1.03
CA GLN A 96 12.15 -10.20 -0.25
C GLN A 96 11.95 -8.81 -0.84
N GLU A 97 11.31 -8.67 -2.01
CA GLU A 97 11.04 -7.36 -2.59
C GLU A 97 9.97 -6.60 -1.82
N ILE A 98 10.20 -5.29 -1.67
CA ILE A 98 9.26 -4.40 -1.01
C ILE A 98 8.06 -4.19 -1.93
N LEU A 99 6.91 -4.66 -1.48
CA LEU A 99 5.63 -4.46 -2.13
C LEU A 99 4.99 -3.15 -1.68
N LEU A 100 5.16 -2.81 -0.40
CA LEU A 100 4.58 -1.61 0.19
C LEU A 100 5.53 -1.00 1.21
N ARG A 101 5.54 0.33 1.29
CA ARG A 101 6.35 1.06 2.26
C ARG A 101 5.52 2.18 2.87
N ALA A 102 5.50 2.24 4.19
CA ALA A 102 4.89 3.31 4.96
C ALA A 102 5.99 4.00 5.76
N ARG A 103 6.14 5.32 5.57
CA ARG A 103 6.97 6.16 6.43
C ARG A 103 6.10 6.81 7.48
N LEU A 104 6.48 6.60 8.73
CA LEU A 104 5.83 7.17 9.91
C LEU A 104 6.32 8.61 10.16
N PRO A 105 5.56 9.41 10.92
CA PRO A 105 5.91 10.81 11.19
C PRO A 105 7.20 10.98 12.00
N ASP A 106 7.57 9.95 12.75
CA ASP A 106 8.82 9.87 13.53
C ASP A 106 10.05 9.52 12.68
N GLY A 107 9.86 9.29 11.37
CA GLY A 107 10.92 8.96 10.43
C GLY A 107 11.23 7.47 10.32
N HIS A 108 10.56 6.61 11.08
CA HIS A 108 10.68 5.16 10.90
C HIS A 108 9.96 4.71 9.62
N GLU A 109 10.49 3.68 8.98
CA GLU A 109 9.88 3.06 7.81
C GLU A 109 9.44 1.64 8.13
N VAL A 110 8.24 1.29 7.69
CA VAL A 110 7.70 -0.07 7.71
C VAL A 110 7.50 -0.52 6.28
N ALA A 111 8.08 -1.66 5.93
CA ALA A 111 7.93 -2.28 4.63
C ALA A 111 7.16 -3.58 4.74
N VAL A 112 6.24 -3.80 3.79
CA VAL A 112 5.62 -5.10 3.55
C VAL A 112 6.31 -5.70 2.33
N LEU A 113 6.82 -6.91 2.48
CA LEU A 113 7.49 -7.63 1.41
C LEU A 113 6.50 -8.48 0.60
N ALA A 114 6.94 -8.95 -0.57
CA ALA A 114 6.11 -9.75 -1.48
C ALA A 114 5.67 -11.09 -0.89
N ASP A 115 6.41 -11.63 0.10
CA ASP A 115 6.00 -12.81 0.88
C ASP A 115 4.96 -12.52 1.98
N GLY A 116 4.55 -11.26 2.14
CA GLY A 116 3.61 -10.82 3.15
C GLY A 116 4.24 -10.56 4.53
N SER A 117 5.56 -10.74 4.67
CA SER A 117 6.27 -10.36 5.89
C SER A 117 6.35 -8.84 6.03
N VAL A 118 6.42 -8.39 7.29
CA VAL A 118 6.51 -6.98 7.64
C VAL A 118 7.87 -6.75 8.29
N GLN A 119 8.62 -5.78 7.78
CA GLN A 119 9.91 -5.40 8.31
C GLN A 119 9.93 -3.92 8.67
N GLN A 120 10.46 -3.60 9.85
CA GLN A 120 10.83 -2.24 10.18
C GLN A 120 12.20 -1.96 9.57
N LEU A 121 12.27 -0.99 8.68
CA LEU A 121 13.52 -0.55 8.10
C LEU A 121 14.13 0.49 9.04
N GLN A 122 15.30 0.18 9.58
CA GLN A 122 16.15 1.18 10.22
C GLN A 122 16.93 1.90 9.11
N ARG A 123 16.96 3.23 9.19
CA ARG A 123 17.62 4.09 8.22
C ARG A 123 19.12 3.83 8.14
#